data_AF-A0A7K2C5A8-F1
#
_entry.id   AF-A0A7K2C5A8-F1
#
_cell.length_a   1.000
_cell.length_b   1.000
_cell.length_c   1.000
_cell.angle_alpha   90.00
_cell.angle_beta   90.00
_cell.angle_gamma   90.00
#
_symmetry.space_group_name_H-M   'P 1'
#
loop_
_entity.id
_entity.type
_entity.pdbx_description
1 polymer ?
#
loop_
_entity_poly.entity_id
_entity_poly.type
_entity_poly.pdbx_seq_one_letter_code
_entity_poly.pdbx_strand_id
1 'polypeptide(L)'
;MEPENSYNFESWAVTRLPGFAPNTKQGADGIVDGRATIGHMPDNWNSKLALSQVKGGKFSLSALRDFIHVTDREKAALGCYTTLRPVATTASRLEVVNTGKVSIQNVSYLRMQTRSIAEYFDEKLPKLPIMNDRYLGKPMLPQLF
;
A
#
# COMPACT_ATOMS: atom_id res chain seq x y z
N MET A 1 13.42 13.46 13.33
CA MET A 1 13.53 12.06 13.73
C MET A 1 14.90 11.59 13.29
N GLU A 2 15.65 10.94 14.19
CA GLU A 2 16.88 10.23 13.80
C GLU A 2 16.56 9.17 12.73
N PRO A 3 17.48 8.86 11.81
CA PRO A 3 17.26 7.90 10.71
C PRO A 3 16.76 6.53 11.17
N GLU A 4 17.29 5.99 12.29
CA GLU A 4 16.84 4.69 12.82
C GLU A 4 15.36 4.72 13.24
N ASN A 5 14.91 5.85 13.80
CA ASN A 5 13.55 6.02 14.28
C ASN A 5 12.54 6.15 13.13
N SER A 6 12.94 6.75 12.00
CA SER A 6 12.09 6.79 10.79
C SER A 6 11.90 5.40 10.20
N TYR A 7 12.99 4.64 10.06
CA TYR A 7 12.94 3.27 9.53
C TYR A 7 12.11 2.33 10.43
N ASN A 8 12.25 2.46 11.75
CA ASN A 8 11.45 1.70 12.71
C ASN A 8 9.96 2.04 12.60
N PHE A 9 9.63 3.32 12.44
CA PHE A 9 8.24 3.77 12.25
C PHE A 9 7.64 3.29 10.92
N GLU A 10 8.37 3.43 9.81
CA GLU A 10 7.93 2.98 8.48
C GLU A 10 7.70 1.46 8.49
N SER A 11 8.64 0.70 9.06
CA SER A 11 8.51 -0.75 9.22
C SER A 11 7.28 -1.12 10.05
N TRP A 12 7.10 -0.50 11.22
CA TRP A 12 5.92 -0.70 12.06
C TRP A 12 4.62 -0.38 11.28
N ALA A 13 4.56 0.74 10.57
CA ALA A 13 3.38 1.15 9.83
C ALA A 13 3.03 0.16 8.71
N VAL A 14 4.03 -0.38 8.00
CA VAL A 14 3.82 -1.44 7.01
C VAL A 14 3.24 -2.70 7.64
N THR A 15 3.70 -3.12 8.83
CA THR A 15 3.13 -4.31 9.50
C THR A 15 1.65 -4.16 9.89
N ARG A 16 1.10 -2.94 9.84
CA ARG A 16 -0.34 -2.68 10.05
C ARG A 16 -1.16 -2.77 8.77
N LEU A 17 -0.54 -3.03 7.61
CA LEU A 17 -1.23 -3.37 6.37
C LEU A 17 -1.36 -4.90 6.27
N PRO A 18 -2.58 -5.45 6.19
CA PRO A 18 -2.76 -6.89 6.03
C PRO A 18 -1.98 -7.44 4.82
N GLY A 19 -1.14 -8.45 5.06
CA GLY A 19 -0.36 -9.15 4.04
C GLY A 19 0.90 -8.43 3.53
N PHE A 20 1.16 -7.19 3.95
CA PHE A 20 2.39 -6.49 3.62
C PHE A 20 3.49 -6.82 4.61
N ALA A 21 4.72 -6.90 4.09
CA ALA A 21 5.91 -6.98 4.91
C ALA A 21 6.84 -5.81 4.60
N PRO A 22 7.50 -5.24 5.63
CA PRO A 22 8.48 -4.19 5.44
C PRO A 22 9.69 -4.72 4.68
N ASN A 23 10.33 -3.83 3.94
CA ASN A 23 11.58 -4.17 3.27
C ASN A 23 12.68 -4.39 4.29
N THR A 24 13.46 -5.47 4.12
CA THR A 24 14.61 -5.77 5.00
C THR A 24 15.84 -4.90 4.69
N LYS A 25 15.83 -4.21 3.55
CA LYS A 25 16.82 -3.22 3.11
C LYS A 25 16.10 -2.09 2.38
N GLN A 26 16.50 -0.85 2.62
CA GLN A 26 16.06 0.27 1.79
C GLN A 26 16.55 0.04 0.36
N GLY A 27 15.63 0.04 -0.60
CA GLY A 27 15.98 0.00 -2.02
C GLY A 27 16.68 1.29 -2.44
N ALA A 28 17.38 1.28 -3.58
CA ALA A 28 18.16 2.42 -4.06
C ALA A 28 17.37 3.74 -4.12
N ASP A 29 16.08 3.68 -4.46
CA ASP A 29 15.21 4.87 -4.56
C ASP A 29 14.59 5.28 -3.21
N GLY A 30 14.57 4.41 -2.19
CA GLY A 30 13.95 4.68 -0.88
C GLY A 30 12.44 4.97 -0.89
N ILE A 31 11.75 4.81 -2.03
CA ILE A 31 10.32 5.13 -2.17
C ILE A 31 9.43 3.98 -1.65
N VAL A 32 9.82 2.72 -1.84
CA VAL A 32 9.01 1.57 -1.41
C VAL A 32 9.43 1.13 -0.02
N ASP A 33 8.47 1.04 0.89
CA ASP A 33 8.71 0.64 2.29
C ASP A 33 8.24 -0.79 2.56
N GLY A 34 7.31 -1.30 1.76
CA GLY A 34 6.78 -2.66 1.94
C GLY A 34 6.21 -3.28 0.67
N ARG A 35 6.06 -4.60 0.72
CA ARG A 35 5.59 -5.43 -0.40
C ARG A 35 4.66 -6.54 0.07
N ALA A 36 3.65 -6.83 -0.74
CA ALA A 36 2.73 -7.94 -0.57
C ALA A 36 2.53 -8.68 -1.90
N THR A 37 1.95 -9.88 -1.81
CA THR A 37 1.50 -10.65 -2.97
C THR A 37 0.00 -10.87 -2.84
N ILE A 38 -0.76 -10.48 -3.85
CA ILE A 38 -2.21 -10.70 -3.93
C ILE A 38 -2.46 -12.22 -4.06
N GLY A 39 -3.44 -12.76 -3.34
CA GLY A 39 -3.73 -14.19 -3.35
C GLY A 39 -4.17 -14.70 -4.72
N HIS A 40 -5.03 -13.94 -5.39
CA HIS A 40 -5.56 -14.26 -6.71
C HIS A 40 -4.94 -13.38 -7.79
N MET A 41 -4.83 -13.92 -9.02
CA MET A 41 -4.33 -13.11 -10.14
C MET A 41 -5.40 -12.05 -10.46
N PRO A 42 -5.04 -10.76 -10.57
CA PRO A 42 -5.98 -9.76 -11.04
C PRO A 42 -6.29 -9.94 -12.53
N ASP A 43 -7.53 -9.62 -12.92
CA ASP A 43 -8.00 -9.79 -14.29
C ASP A 43 -7.26 -8.84 -15.22
N ASN A 44 -6.75 -9.35 -16.36
CA ASN A 44 -5.95 -8.60 -17.32
C ASN A 44 -4.62 -8.03 -16.75
N TRP A 45 -4.13 -8.61 -15.65
CA TRP A 45 -2.83 -8.28 -15.08
C TRP A 45 -1.89 -9.48 -15.11
N ASN A 46 -0.61 -9.21 -15.34
CA ASN A 46 0.45 -10.23 -15.34
C ASN A 46 1.23 -10.28 -14.01
N SER A 47 0.73 -9.61 -12.97
CA SER A 47 1.44 -9.40 -11.72
C SER A 47 0.49 -9.44 -10.53
N LYS A 48 0.91 -10.15 -9.48
CA LYS A 48 0.27 -10.17 -8.15
C LYS A 48 0.93 -9.20 -7.17
N LEU A 49 1.86 -8.37 -7.64
CA LEU A 49 2.63 -7.50 -6.77
C LEU A 49 1.75 -6.36 -6.24
N ALA A 50 1.83 -6.13 -4.93
CA ALA A 50 1.34 -4.92 -4.30
C ALA A 50 2.47 -4.23 -3.54
N LEU A 51 2.53 -2.90 -3.64
CA LEU A 51 3.58 -2.08 -3.03
C LEU A 51 2.98 -1.13 -1.99
N SER A 52 3.77 -0.79 -0.97
CA SER A 52 3.38 0.22 0.02
C SER A 52 4.47 1.25 0.23
N GLN A 53 4.05 2.48 0.47
CA GLN A 53 4.90 3.57 0.94
C GLN A 53 4.26 4.21 2.18
N VAL A 54 5.08 4.58 3.15
CA VAL A 54 4.74 5.28 4.37
C VAL A 54 5.38 6.66 4.34
N LYS A 55 4.61 7.69 4.68
CA LYS A 55 5.11 9.04 4.91
C LYS A 55 4.73 9.50 6.31
N GLY A 56 5.74 9.53 7.18
CA GLY A 56 5.64 10.05 8.55
C GLY A 56 5.63 11.58 8.65
N GLY A 57 5.92 12.29 7.56
CA GLY A 57 5.92 13.75 7.51
C GLY A 57 4.58 14.36 7.07
N LYS A 58 4.60 15.66 6.76
CA LYS A 58 3.48 16.35 6.10
C LYS A 58 3.22 15.70 4.75
N PHE A 59 1.95 15.50 4.42
CA PHE A 59 1.55 15.02 3.10
C PHE A 59 2.11 15.92 1.99
N SER A 60 2.65 15.29 0.94
CA SER A 60 3.03 15.95 -0.29
C SER A 60 2.37 15.26 -1.48
N LEU A 61 1.73 16.05 -2.35
CA LEU A 61 1.16 15.56 -3.59
C LEU A 61 2.24 15.03 -4.55
N SER A 62 3.45 15.61 -4.52
CA SER A 62 4.57 15.12 -5.33
C SER A 62 4.96 13.70 -4.92
N ALA A 63 5.10 13.45 -3.62
CA ALA A 63 5.47 12.14 -3.11
C ALA A 63 4.42 11.06 -3.45
N LEU A 64 3.13 11.41 -3.46
CA LEU A 64 2.08 10.52 -3.94
C LEU A 64 2.25 10.18 -5.44
N ARG A 65 2.51 11.18 -6.28
CA ARG A 65 2.75 11.00 -7.72
C ARG A 65 3.99 10.15 -8.00
N ASP A 66 5.07 10.40 -7.26
CA ASP A 66 6.31 9.62 -7.37
C ASP A 66 6.03 8.14 -7.05
N PHE A 67 5.25 7.88 -6.01
CA PHE A 67 4.86 6.51 -5.66
C PHE A 67 3.95 5.86 -6.72
N ILE A 68 2.98 6.59 -7.26
CA ILE A 68 2.14 6.12 -8.37
C ILE A 68 3.04 5.70 -9.55
N HIS A 69 3.99 6.55 -9.94
CA HIS A 69 4.94 6.25 -11.00
C HIS A 69 5.75 4.98 -10.71
N VAL A 70 6.24 4.80 -9.49
CA VAL A 70 6.93 3.57 -9.07
C VAL A 70 6.00 2.35 -9.17
N THR A 71 4.73 2.45 -8.76
CA THR A 71 3.80 1.32 -8.91
C THR A 71 3.57 0.91 -10.36
N ASP A 72 3.50 1.87 -11.29
CA ASP A 72 3.37 1.58 -12.71
C ASP A 72 4.67 0.97 -13.28
N ARG A 73 5.83 1.55 -12.94
CA ARG A 73 7.16 1.05 -13.35
C ARG A 73 7.38 -0.40 -12.93
N GLU A 74 7.06 -0.71 -11.69
CA GLU A 74 7.21 -2.06 -11.11
C GLU A 74 6.07 -3.02 -11.54
N LYS A 75 5.12 -2.55 -12.36
CA LYS A 75 3.93 -3.30 -12.78
C LYS A 75 3.16 -3.89 -11.59
N ALA A 76 3.07 -3.13 -10.51
CA ALA A 76 2.29 -3.49 -9.33
C ALA A 76 0.80 -3.30 -9.61
N ALA A 77 0.01 -4.32 -9.29
CA ALA A 77 -1.44 -4.29 -9.44
C ALA A 77 -2.09 -3.33 -8.44
N LEU A 78 -1.50 -3.20 -7.24
CA LEU A 78 -1.98 -2.33 -6.18
C LEU A 78 -0.85 -1.53 -5.52
N GLY A 79 -1.18 -0.32 -5.09
CA GLY A 79 -0.35 0.58 -4.29
C GLY A 79 -1.08 1.02 -3.02
N CYS A 80 -0.37 1.05 -1.89
CA CYS A 80 -0.88 1.54 -0.61
C CYS A 80 -0.01 2.69 -0.08
N TYR A 81 -0.54 3.90 -0.11
CA TYR A 81 0.12 5.11 0.37
C TYR A 81 -0.38 5.45 1.79
N THR A 82 0.47 5.25 2.79
CA THR A 82 0.16 5.47 4.21
C THR A 82 0.71 6.81 4.68
N THR A 83 -0.09 7.59 5.38
CA THR A 83 0.28 8.89 5.96
C THR A 83 -0.05 8.94 7.45
N LEU A 84 0.40 9.95 8.19
CA LEU A 84 0.00 10.09 9.59
C LEU A 84 -1.48 10.44 9.77
N ARG A 85 -2.01 11.33 8.92
CA ARG A 85 -3.37 11.88 9.02
C ARG A 85 -4.09 11.71 7.68
N PRO A 86 -5.44 11.60 7.68
CA PRO A 86 -6.19 11.43 6.46
C PRO A 86 -5.87 12.54 5.44
N VAL A 87 -5.63 12.14 4.21
CA VAL A 87 -5.39 13.06 3.10
C VAL A 87 -6.62 13.07 2.21
N ALA A 88 -7.30 14.20 2.19
CA ALA A 88 -8.63 14.32 1.59
C ALA A 88 -8.75 15.53 0.66
N THR A 89 -7.64 15.99 0.06
CA THR A 89 -7.70 17.09 -0.91
C THR A 89 -8.27 16.60 -2.24
N THR A 90 -8.92 17.49 -2.98
CA THR A 90 -9.45 17.17 -4.32
C THR A 90 -8.34 16.66 -5.24
N ALA A 91 -7.16 17.28 -5.20
CA ALA A 91 -6.03 16.89 -6.01
C ALA A 91 -5.54 15.47 -5.67
N SER A 92 -5.38 15.12 -4.39
CA SER A 92 -4.92 13.78 -4.01
C SER A 92 -5.94 12.70 -4.41
N ARG A 93 -7.23 12.98 -4.25
CA ARG A 93 -8.30 12.07 -4.67
C ARG A 93 -8.29 11.84 -6.18
N LEU A 94 -8.06 12.89 -6.96
CA LEU A 94 -7.99 12.79 -8.41
C LEU A 94 -6.79 11.95 -8.86
N GLU A 95 -5.60 12.16 -8.28
CA GLU A 95 -4.41 11.33 -8.56
C GLU A 95 -4.71 9.84 -8.31
N VAL A 96 -5.31 9.53 -7.16
CA VAL A 96 -5.67 8.16 -6.78
C VAL A 96 -6.68 7.55 -7.75
N VAL A 97 -7.76 8.26 -8.07
CA VAL A 97 -8.81 7.75 -8.96
C VAL A 97 -8.29 7.57 -10.39
N ASN A 98 -7.42 8.46 -10.87
CA ASN A 98 -6.82 8.40 -12.20
C ASN A 98 -5.91 7.19 -12.40
N THR A 99 -5.41 6.57 -11.32
CA THR A 99 -4.69 5.29 -11.43
C THR A 99 -5.58 4.15 -11.93
N GLY A 100 -6.91 4.34 -11.87
CA GLY A 100 -7.89 3.37 -12.32
C GLY A 100 -8.20 2.30 -11.28
N LYS A 101 -8.82 1.22 -11.76
CA LYS A 101 -9.22 0.08 -10.93
C LYS A 101 -8.66 -1.22 -11.48
N VAL A 102 -8.54 -2.19 -10.60
CA VAL A 102 -8.20 -3.56 -10.93
C VAL A 102 -9.33 -4.48 -10.44
N SER A 103 -9.69 -5.48 -11.26
CA SER A 103 -10.67 -6.51 -10.87
C SER A 103 -9.93 -7.73 -10.35
N ILE A 104 -10.33 -8.25 -9.20
CA ILE A 104 -9.80 -9.47 -8.60
C ILE A 104 -10.99 -10.28 -8.12
N GLN A 105 -11.20 -11.47 -8.69
CA GLN A 105 -12.35 -12.34 -8.39
C GLN A 105 -13.69 -11.59 -8.47
N ASN A 106 -13.92 -10.85 -9.56
CA ASN A 106 -15.13 -10.04 -9.80
C ASN A 106 -15.35 -8.88 -8.81
N VAL A 107 -14.38 -8.57 -7.95
CA VAL A 107 -14.43 -7.38 -7.07
C VAL A 107 -13.46 -6.33 -7.59
N SER A 108 -13.95 -5.10 -7.71
CA SER A 108 -13.18 -3.97 -8.24
C SER A 108 -12.52 -3.16 -7.13
N TYR A 109 -11.20 -3.01 -7.20
CA TYR A 109 -10.36 -2.27 -6.25
C TYR A 109 -9.71 -1.07 -6.93
N LEU A 110 -9.56 0.06 -6.24
CA LEU A 110 -8.71 1.14 -6.73
C LEU A 110 -7.26 0.66 -6.80
N ARG A 111 -6.56 0.98 -7.89
CA ARG A 111 -5.15 0.61 -8.05
C ARG A 111 -4.27 1.29 -7.01
N MET A 112 -4.51 2.56 -6.74
CA MET A 112 -3.90 3.27 -5.61
C MET A 112 -4.88 3.40 -4.46
N GLN A 113 -4.41 3.14 -3.24
CA GLN A 113 -5.18 3.35 -2.02
C GLN A 113 -4.41 4.27 -1.10
N THR A 114 -5.11 5.23 -0.50
CA THR A 114 -4.57 6.08 0.56
C THR A 114 -5.14 5.65 1.89
N ARG A 115 -4.30 5.61 2.91
CA ARG A 115 -4.73 5.44 4.30
C ARG A 115 -3.93 6.31 5.24
N SER A 116 -4.41 6.43 6.46
CA SER A 116 -3.69 7.10 7.53
C SER A 116 -3.53 6.23 8.77
N ILE A 117 -2.52 6.54 9.57
CA ILE A 117 -2.33 5.93 10.89
C ILE A 117 -3.49 6.28 11.82
N ALA A 118 -4.08 7.48 11.70
CA ALA A 118 -5.29 7.84 12.43
C ALA A 118 -6.46 6.88 12.12
N GLU A 119 -6.70 6.57 10.84
CA GLU A 119 -7.75 5.61 10.44
C GLU A 119 -7.48 4.20 10.95
N TYR A 120 -6.21 3.79 11.07
CA TYR A 120 -5.86 2.51 11.69
C TYR A 120 -6.29 2.44 13.16
N PHE A 121 -6.10 3.52 13.93
CA PHE A 121 -6.57 3.59 15.32
C PHE A 121 -8.09 3.69 15.44
N ASP A 122 -8.78 4.13 14.38
CA ASP A 122 -10.24 4.07 14.26
C ASP A 122 -10.75 2.69 13.78
N GLU A 123 -9.89 1.67 13.72
CA GLU A 123 -10.20 0.32 13.21
C GLU A 123 -10.69 0.29 11.75
N LYS A 124 -10.40 1.34 10.96
CA LYS A 124 -10.74 1.40 9.54
C LYS A 124 -9.65 0.70 8.73
N LEU A 125 -10.01 -0.43 8.12
CA LEU A 125 -9.10 -1.18 7.25
C LEU A 125 -9.14 -0.65 5.81
N PRO A 126 -7.99 -0.63 5.11
CA PRO A 126 -7.98 -0.37 3.67
C PRO A 126 -8.74 -1.48 2.94
N LYS A 127 -9.35 -1.15 1.81
CA LYS A 127 -10.12 -2.10 0.98
C LYS A 127 -9.15 -2.92 0.14
N LEU A 128 -8.48 -3.88 0.74
CA LEU A 128 -7.52 -4.74 0.06
C LEU A 128 -8.17 -6.07 -0.36
N PRO A 129 -7.73 -6.67 -1.48
CA PRO A 129 -8.07 -8.05 -1.77
C PRO A 129 -7.42 -8.97 -0.74
N ILE A 130 -7.79 -10.24 -0.77
CA ILE A 130 -7.07 -11.27 -0.04
C ILE A 130 -5.60 -11.26 -0.49
N MET A 131 -4.70 -11.05 0.47
CA MET A 131 -3.25 -11.10 0.27
C MET A 131 -2.72 -12.47 0.70
N ASN A 132 -1.61 -12.91 0.15
CA ASN A 132 -0.88 -14.07 0.67
C ASN A 132 -0.18 -13.71 1.98
N ASP A 133 -0.29 -14.62 2.94
CA ASP A 133 0.59 -14.68 4.10
C ASP A 133 2.01 -14.88 3.60
N ARG A 134 2.91 -13.97 3.96
CA ARG A 134 4.30 -14.01 3.51
C ARG A 134 5.13 -15.09 4.20
N TYR A 135 4.71 -15.55 5.37
CA TYR A 135 5.39 -16.62 6.12
C TYR A 135 4.90 -18.01 5.68
N LEU A 136 3.62 -18.12 5.30
CA LEU A 136 3.01 -19.41 4.91
C LEU A 136 2.86 -19.59 3.40
N GLY A 137 2.97 -18.53 2.59
CA GLY A 137 2.74 -18.55 1.15
C GLY A 137 1.29 -18.84 0.73
N LYS A 138 0.36 -18.85 1.69
CA LYS A 138 -1.08 -19.16 1.50
C LYS A 138 -1.91 -17.89 1.64
N PRO A 139 -3.10 -17.78 1.00
CA PRO A 139 -3.99 -16.64 1.21
C PRO A 139 -4.27 -16.43 2.71
N MET A 140 -4.14 -15.18 3.19
CA MET A 140 -4.60 -14.80 4.52
C MET A 140 -6.11 -14.98 4.54
N LEU A 141 -6.60 -15.94 5.30
CA LEU A 141 -8.04 -16.05 5.56
C LEU A 141 -8.49 -14.72 6.20
N PRO A 142 -9.66 -14.17 5.83
CA PRO A 142 -10.22 -13.06 6.57
C PRO A 142 -10.32 -13.49 8.04
N GLN A 143 -9.76 -12.69 8.95
CA GLN A 143 -10.01 -12.88 10.37
C GLN A 143 -11.51 -12.68 10.56
N LEU A 144 -12.23 -13.79 10.78
CA LEU A 144 -13.59 -13.76 11.28
C LEU A 144 -13.50 -13.13 12.67
N PHE A 145 -13.97 -11.90 12.78
CA PHE A 145 -14.31 -11.27 14.05
C PHE A 145 -15.80 -11.46 14.29
#